data_AF-A0A975J305-F1
#
_entry.id   AF-A0A975J305-F1
#
_cell.length_a   1.000
_cell.length_b   1.000
_cell.length_c   1.000
_cell.angle_alpha   90.00
_cell.angle_beta   90.00
_cell.angle_gamma   90.00
#
_symmetry.space_group_name_H-M   'P 1'
#
loop_
_entity.id
_entity.type
_entity.pdbx_description
1 polymer ?
#
loop_
_entity_poly.entity_id
_entity_poly.type
_entity_poly.pdbx_seq_one_letter_code
_entity_poly.pdbx_strand_id
1 'polypeptide(L)'
;MHPFAFQKWRILAAASLLLAAGAAAHAAPAPTTTIPVTKDDPRKAWWRDAKFGMFVHWGVYAVPAGVHDGRPVRHLGEWIMCHGRISREDYRKYAERLAPDGYQPGTWVDLAEQAGMKYIVVTAKHHDGFALFDSKVSDWDAVDATPRKQDLLMPLVEECRKRNMPLGYHYSQAQDWYHPGGGTYGQPWDESQKGSFDDYLAKIAVPQIKELSERYGPIACIFFDTPVGMNASRAAAVRAAVPPSTLINDRLSPGTPADFRSYENALPRELIPAGDWELCLSCNDTWGYKSNDQHWKSGASLIRLLSETSSRGGNMLLNVGPEADGRIPDAAASTLREIGGWLRVNGEAIYGTTRSPFLPIPWNGGCTQKTLPSGDTAIYAHLYEQPKDGKVLLPGLTNAIVSAELLAGGRKVPFTRSGNSWSLDLPSDATASPVRIVKVVVKGAPVIEERALEPDADGRMTLGVSIARLQGTKIRLERQPSTIEQNIGFWTEVADTAEWNIQPAATADYGTTWDIACAADSSGSILAIVQGDKELGRFEIPSTGSWNEFQTVAGPTLKLTAGASKLRLVPVSKPGLGVVNLRSLTLAKTR
;
A
#
# COMPACT_ATOMS: atom_id res chain seq x y z
N MET A 1 44.67 45.63 28.12
CA MET A 1 43.48 46.24 27.48
C MET A 1 42.27 45.43 27.88
N HIS A 2 41.23 46.14 28.31
CA HIS A 2 40.15 45.68 29.18
C HIS A 2 39.16 44.68 28.54
N PRO A 3 38.50 43.85 29.39
CA PRO A 3 37.43 42.90 29.06
C PRO A 3 36.04 43.55 29.26
N PHE A 4 35.00 42.74 29.56
CA PHE A 4 33.62 43.06 30.02
C PHE A 4 32.51 42.98 28.95
N ALA A 5 31.27 42.59 29.25
CA ALA A 5 30.63 41.76 30.28
C ALA A 5 29.11 41.74 29.99
N PHE A 6 28.45 40.75 30.58
CA PHE A 6 27.01 40.62 30.79
C PHE A 6 26.28 41.90 31.19
N GLN A 7 25.02 42.04 30.74
CA GLN A 7 24.04 42.89 31.42
C GLN A 7 22.67 42.19 31.56
N LYS A 8 22.24 42.07 32.82
CA LYS A 8 20.93 41.61 33.31
C LYS A 8 19.92 42.76 33.28
N TRP A 9 18.67 42.53 32.88
CA TRP A 9 17.49 43.33 33.28
C TRP A 9 16.28 42.38 33.39
N ARG A 10 15.83 42.04 34.60
CA ARG A 10 14.87 42.71 35.50
C ARG A 10 13.39 42.34 35.22
N ILE A 11 12.83 41.69 36.24
CA ILE A 11 11.44 41.34 36.47
C ILE A 11 10.58 42.61 36.54
N LEU A 12 9.41 42.59 35.91
CA LEU A 12 8.26 43.41 36.28
C LEU A 12 7.02 42.52 36.35
N ALA A 13 6.51 42.37 37.56
CA ALA A 13 5.22 41.78 37.87
C ALA A 13 4.11 42.77 37.50
N ALA A 14 3.07 42.27 36.84
CA ALA A 14 1.78 42.93 36.78
C ALA A 14 0.72 41.90 37.16
N ALA A 15 0.23 42.03 38.39
CA ALA A 15 -0.96 41.34 38.86
C ALA A 15 -2.18 42.03 38.23
N SER A 16 -3.11 41.25 37.70
CA SER A 16 -4.47 41.70 37.41
C SER A 16 -5.41 40.58 37.80
N LEU A 17 -6.07 40.75 38.94
CA LEU A 17 -7.28 40.02 39.31
C LEU A 17 -8.35 40.32 38.27
N LEU A 18 -9.00 39.28 37.73
CA LEU A 18 -10.33 39.41 37.15
C LEU A 18 -11.17 38.18 37.48
N LEU A 19 -12.36 38.50 37.99
CA LEU A 19 -13.39 37.69 38.59
C LEU A 19 -13.77 36.42 37.81
N ALA A 20 -14.08 35.38 38.58
CA ALA A 20 -14.82 34.21 38.14
C ALA A 20 -16.26 34.60 37.74
N ALA A 21 -16.63 34.25 36.50
CA ALA A 21 -18.02 34.09 36.08
C ALA A 21 -18.17 32.65 35.55
N GLY A 22 -18.98 31.86 36.25
CA GLY A 22 -19.29 30.49 35.86
C GLY A 22 -20.10 30.46 34.57
N ALA A 23 -19.56 29.81 33.55
CA ALA A 23 -20.31 29.32 32.41
C ALA A 23 -20.11 27.80 32.37
N ALA A 24 -21.21 27.06 32.50
CA ALA A 24 -21.23 25.62 32.25
C ALA A 24 -20.88 25.39 30.79
N ALA A 25 -19.62 25.03 30.53
CA ALA A 25 -19.17 24.63 29.20
C ALA A 25 -19.87 23.31 28.84
N HIS A 26 -20.83 23.38 27.92
CA HIS A 26 -21.25 22.21 27.17
C HIS A 26 -20.00 21.62 26.51
N ALA A 27 -19.64 20.41 26.91
CA ALA A 27 -18.55 19.67 26.29
C ALA A 27 -18.82 19.58 24.79
N ALA A 28 -17.93 20.18 23.99
CA ALA A 28 -17.96 20.01 22.54
C ALA A 28 -17.85 18.50 22.23
N PRO A 29 -18.63 17.96 21.27
CA PRO A 29 -18.47 16.58 20.85
C PRO A 29 -17.02 16.33 20.43
N ALA A 30 -16.48 15.17 20.81
CA ALA A 30 -15.12 14.77 20.47
C ALA A 30 -14.89 14.88 18.95
N PRO A 31 -13.70 15.34 18.51
CA PRO A 31 -13.42 15.52 17.09
C PRO A 31 -13.55 14.18 16.36
N THR A 32 -14.47 14.14 15.38
CA THR A 32 -14.55 13.07 14.39
C THR A 32 -13.24 13.07 13.62
N THR A 33 -12.53 11.95 13.61
CA THR A 33 -11.23 11.80 12.93
C THR A 33 -11.41 11.73 11.41
N THR A 34 -11.92 12.79 10.80
CA THR A 34 -11.89 12.97 9.34
C THR A 34 -10.52 13.50 8.96
N ILE A 35 -9.58 12.59 8.62
CA ILE A 35 -8.35 12.97 7.92
C ILE A 35 -8.77 13.64 6.61
N PRO A 36 -8.24 14.83 6.25
CA PRO A 36 -8.68 15.54 5.06
C PRO A 36 -8.48 14.68 3.81
N VAL A 37 -9.57 14.37 3.12
CA VAL A 37 -9.50 13.97 1.72
C VAL A 37 -8.94 15.20 0.99
N THR A 38 -7.79 15.05 0.35
CA THR A 38 -7.20 16.11 -0.47
C THR A 38 -8.22 16.58 -1.51
N LYS A 39 -8.32 17.90 -1.73
CA LYS A 39 -9.22 18.54 -2.72
C LYS A 39 -9.42 17.63 -3.94
N ASP A 40 -10.66 17.23 -4.20
CA ASP A 40 -10.98 16.25 -5.24
C ASP A 40 -10.47 16.72 -6.61
N ASP A 41 -9.40 16.08 -7.08
CA ASP A 41 -8.94 16.21 -8.46
C ASP A 41 -9.79 15.27 -9.33
N PRO A 42 -10.65 15.80 -10.21
CA PRO A 42 -11.56 15.00 -11.01
C PRO A 42 -10.85 14.03 -11.95
N ARG A 43 -9.58 14.28 -12.31
CA ARG A 43 -8.79 13.37 -13.17
C ARG A 43 -8.58 12.00 -12.51
N LYS A 44 -8.62 11.94 -11.18
CA LYS A 44 -8.32 10.73 -10.40
C LYS A 44 -9.55 9.90 -10.06
N ALA A 45 -10.76 10.40 -10.31
CA ALA A 45 -11.99 9.71 -9.92
C ALA A 45 -12.07 8.30 -10.52
N TRP A 46 -11.92 8.19 -11.85
CA TRP A 46 -11.94 6.88 -12.53
C TRP A 46 -10.87 5.94 -11.99
N TRP A 47 -9.67 6.46 -11.71
CA TRP A 47 -8.53 5.67 -11.25
C TRP A 47 -8.76 5.17 -9.82
N ARG A 48 -9.30 6.01 -8.93
CA ARG A 48 -9.69 5.60 -7.57
C ARG A 48 -10.77 4.53 -7.58
N ASP A 49 -11.68 4.56 -8.54
CA ASP A 49 -12.74 3.56 -8.68
C ASP A 49 -12.24 2.25 -9.29
N ALA A 50 -11.21 2.33 -10.15
CA ALA A 50 -10.66 1.21 -10.90
C ALA A 50 -10.08 0.10 -10.00
N LYS A 51 -9.36 0.47 -8.94
CA LYS A 51 -8.68 -0.40 -7.93
C LYS A 51 -7.67 -1.43 -8.42
N PHE A 52 -7.82 -1.97 -9.63
CA PHE A 52 -7.04 -3.10 -10.11
C PHE A 52 -6.70 -2.93 -11.59
N GLY A 53 -5.41 -3.00 -11.92
CA GLY A 53 -4.90 -2.85 -13.28
C GLY A 53 -3.88 -3.92 -13.66
N MET A 54 -3.65 -4.04 -14.96
CA MET A 54 -2.60 -4.91 -15.53
C MET A 54 -1.33 -4.10 -15.77
N PHE A 55 -0.19 -4.59 -15.27
CA PHE A 55 1.11 -4.14 -15.75
C PHE A 55 1.62 -5.14 -16.81
N VAL A 56 2.26 -4.65 -17.87
CA VAL A 56 2.93 -5.48 -18.86
C VAL A 56 4.36 -5.01 -19.06
N HIS A 57 5.33 -5.88 -18.74
CA HIS A 57 6.75 -5.67 -19.03
C HIS A 57 7.17 -6.57 -20.19
N TRP A 58 7.27 -5.97 -21.37
CA TRP A 58 7.70 -6.65 -22.59
C TRP A 58 8.71 -5.83 -23.37
N GLY A 59 9.66 -6.51 -24.01
CA GLY A 59 10.78 -5.89 -24.72
C GLY A 59 11.84 -6.93 -25.08
N VAL A 60 12.99 -6.45 -25.54
CA VAL A 60 14.09 -7.31 -26.03
C VAL A 60 14.56 -8.30 -24.97
N TYR A 61 14.52 -7.95 -23.69
CA TYR A 61 14.89 -8.82 -22.57
C TYR A 61 14.08 -10.12 -22.48
N ALA A 62 12.90 -10.19 -23.10
CA ALA A 62 12.11 -11.42 -23.16
C ALA A 62 12.77 -12.51 -24.05
N VAL A 63 13.66 -12.12 -24.97
CA VAL A 63 14.39 -13.03 -25.87
C VAL A 63 15.47 -13.84 -25.13
N PRO A 64 16.43 -13.22 -24.41
CA PRO A 64 17.38 -14.00 -23.63
C PRO A 64 16.74 -14.63 -22.39
N ALA A 65 15.59 -14.12 -21.92
CA ALA A 65 14.76 -14.74 -20.88
C ALA A 65 15.53 -15.16 -19.63
N GLY A 66 16.49 -14.33 -19.18
CA GLY A 66 17.34 -14.57 -18.02
C GLY A 66 18.59 -15.41 -18.27
N VAL A 67 18.94 -15.73 -19.52
CA VAL A 67 20.14 -16.50 -19.88
C VAL A 67 20.96 -15.75 -20.95
N HIS A 68 22.24 -15.53 -20.67
CA HIS A 68 23.20 -14.94 -21.61
C HIS A 68 24.44 -15.83 -21.68
N ASP A 69 24.96 -16.10 -22.87
CA ASP A 69 26.09 -17.01 -23.12
C ASP A 69 25.98 -18.38 -22.44
N GLY A 70 24.77 -18.96 -22.48
CA GLY A 70 24.47 -20.25 -21.87
C GLY A 70 24.48 -20.25 -20.33
N ARG A 71 24.58 -19.07 -19.69
CA ARG A 71 24.62 -18.92 -18.24
C ARG A 71 23.41 -18.15 -17.72
N PRO A 72 22.77 -18.61 -16.64
CA PRO A 72 21.73 -17.83 -15.98
C PRO A 72 22.30 -16.52 -15.44
N VAL A 73 21.62 -15.41 -15.74
CA VAL A 73 21.90 -14.10 -15.16
C VAL A 73 21.04 -13.94 -13.90
N ARG A 74 21.69 -13.53 -12.81
CA ARG A 74 21.03 -13.32 -11.51
C ARG A 74 20.09 -12.10 -11.56
N HIS A 75 19.16 -12.04 -10.60
CA HIS A 75 18.18 -10.95 -10.45
C HIS A 75 17.11 -10.91 -11.56
N LEU A 76 16.58 -9.73 -11.85
CA LEU A 76 15.36 -9.54 -12.64
C LEU A 76 15.60 -9.80 -14.14
N GLY A 77 14.57 -10.30 -14.83
CA GLY A 77 14.67 -10.69 -16.25
C GLY A 77 14.96 -9.50 -17.17
N GLU A 78 14.29 -8.38 -16.93
CA GLU A 78 14.43 -7.13 -17.68
C GLU A 78 15.72 -6.35 -17.37
N TRP A 79 16.46 -6.76 -16.34
CA TRP A 79 17.77 -6.21 -15.97
C TRP A 79 18.96 -6.98 -16.56
N ILE A 80 18.68 -7.95 -17.43
CA ILE A 80 19.71 -8.85 -17.96
C ILE A 80 20.84 -8.12 -18.69
N MET A 81 20.57 -7.02 -19.40
CA MET A 81 21.60 -6.22 -20.06
C MET A 81 22.61 -5.67 -19.05
N CYS A 82 22.13 -5.11 -17.94
CA CYS A 82 22.95 -4.56 -16.86
C CYS A 82 23.68 -5.65 -16.06
N HIS A 83 22.96 -6.66 -15.57
CA HIS A 83 23.56 -7.69 -14.71
C HIS A 83 24.43 -8.70 -15.47
N GLY A 84 24.10 -8.95 -16.73
CA GLY A 84 24.94 -9.72 -17.66
C GLY A 84 26.12 -8.93 -18.20
N ARG A 85 26.18 -7.60 -17.95
CA ARG A 85 27.17 -6.69 -18.54
C ARG A 85 27.24 -6.83 -20.07
N ILE A 86 26.07 -7.03 -20.68
CA ILE A 86 25.93 -7.27 -22.11
C ILE A 86 26.26 -5.97 -22.84
N SER A 87 27.16 -6.03 -23.81
CA SER A 87 27.50 -4.88 -24.65
C SER A 87 26.28 -4.44 -25.46
N ARG A 88 26.24 -3.18 -25.88
CA ARG A 88 25.19 -2.66 -26.77
C ARG A 88 25.13 -3.46 -28.08
N GLU A 89 26.28 -3.82 -28.63
CA GLU A 89 26.39 -4.61 -29.85
C GLU A 89 25.80 -6.02 -29.68
N ASP A 90 26.12 -6.71 -28.59
CA ASP A 90 25.60 -8.05 -28.33
C ASP A 90 24.12 -8.03 -27.99
N TYR A 91 23.67 -7.02 -27.25
CA TYR A 91 22.26 -6.90 -26.90
C TYR A 91 21.38 -6.64 -28.14
N ARG A 92 21.89 -5.90 -29.14
CA ARG A 92 21.20 -5.69 -30.42
C ARG A 92 20.85 -6.98 -31.14
N LYS A 93 21.68 -8.03 -31.02
CA LYS A 93 21.43 -9.36 -31.61
C LYS A 93 20.18 -10.04 -31.01
N TYR A 94 19.74 -9.65 -29.82
CA TYR A 94 18.49 -10.15 -29.26
C TYR A 94 17.27 -9.49 -29.90
N ALA A 95 17.34 -8.21 -30.28
CA ALA A 95 16.23 -7.54 -30.98
C ALA A 95 15.94 -8.21 -32.35
N GLU A 96 16.98 -8.72 -33.02
CA GLU A 96 16.83 -9.50 -34.26
C GLU A 96 16.00 -10.78 -34.09
N ARG A 97 15.87 -11.27 -32.85
CA ARG A 97 15.15 -12.50 -32.49
C ARG A 97 13.85 -12.22 -31.75
N LEU A 98 13.50 -10.95 -31.52
CA LEU A 98 12.19 -10.58 -31.00
C LEU A 98 11.17 -10.80 -32.11
N ALA A 99 10.38 -11.87 -31.99
CA ALA A 99 9.49 -12.37 -33.03
C ALA A 99 8.06 -12.46 -32.50
N PRO A 100 7.27 -11.38 -32.53
CA PRO A 100 5.97 -11.25 -31.87
C PRO A 100 4.83 -12.03 -32.57
N ASP A 101 5.08 -13.27 -32.99
CA ASP A 101 4.13 -14.11 -33.73
C ASP A 101 2.90 -14.52 -32.92
N GLY A 102 3.04 -14.61 -31.61
CA GLY A 102 1.96 -14.87 -30.67
C GLY A 102 1.31 -13.60 -30.11
N TYR A 103 1.79 -12.42 -30.49
CA TYR A 103 1.28 -11.14 -29.99
C TYR A 103 -0.06 -10.83 -30.63
N GLN A 104 -1.10 -10.84 -29.80
CA GLN A 104 -2.45 -10.46 -30.19
C GLN A 104 -2.97 -9.48 -29.14
N PRO A 105 -3.05 -8.17 -29.42
CA PRO A 105 -3.46 -7.19 -28.42
C PRO A 105 -4.86 -7.50 -27.85
N GLY A 106 -5.75 -8.05 -28.67
CA GLY A 106 -7.06 -8.57 -28.26
C GLY A 106 -6.98 -9.56 -27.09
N THR A 107 -6.03 -10.50 -27.12
CA THR A 107 -5.92 -11.53 -26.08
C THR A 107 -5.39 -10.96 -24.76
N TRP A 108 -4.56 -9.91 -24.81
CA TRP A 108 -4.11 -9.20 -23.62
C TRP A 108 -5.26 -8.43 -22.97
N VAL A 109 -6.03 -7.67 -23.76
CA VAL A 109 -7.18 -6.92 -23.23
C VAL A 109 -8.29 -7.88 -22.76
N ASP A 110 -8.55 -8.97 -23.48
CA ASP A 110 -9.45 -10.05 -23.07
C ASP A 110 -9.06 -10.59 -21.69
N LEU A 111 -7.77 -10.89 -21.48
CA LEU A 111 -7.30 -11.42 -20.21
C LEU A 111 -7.43 -10.40 -19.08
N ALA A 112 -7.12 -9.13 -19.34
CA ALA A 112 -7.31 -8.05 -18.37
C ALA A 112 -8.78 -7.93 -17.95
N GLU A 113 -9.72 -7.93 -18.90
CA GLU A 113 -11.15 -7.88 -18.63
C GLU A 113 -11.65 -9.13 -17.89
N GLN A 114 -11.21 -10.32 -18.30
CA GLN A 114 -11.52 -11.58 -17.63
C GLN A 114 -11.05 -11.59 -16.18
N ALA A 115 -9.89 -10.98 -15.90
CA ALA A 115 -9.33 -10.79 -14.57
C ALA A 115 -10.03 -9.70 -13.75
N GLY A 116 -10.90 -8.90 -14.38
CA GLY A 116 -11.56 -7.76 -13.75
C GLY A 116 -10.70 -6.49 -13.68
N MET A 117 -9.57 -6.43 -14.36
CA MET A 117 -8.73 -5.23 -14.40
C MET A 117 -9.45 -4.10 -15.17
N LYS A 118 -9.20 -2.86 -14.74
CA LYS A 118 -9.89 -1.66 -15.23
C LYS A 118 -8.99 -0.68 -15.96
N TYR A 119 -7.70 -0.99 -16.07
CA TYR A 119 -6.72 -0.25 -16.86
C TYR A 119 -5.51 -1.13 -17.12
N ILE A 120 -4.71 -0.76 -18.11
CA ILE A 120 -3.46 -1.41 -18.49
C ILE A 120 -2.34 -0.38 -18.46
N VAL A 121 -1.17 -0.74 -17.94
CA VAL A 121 0.08 0.00 -18.08
C VAL A 121 1.08 -0.91 -18.79
N VAL A 122 1.60 -0.49 -19.93
CA VAL A 122 2.57 -1.27 -20.72
C VAL A 122 3.90 -0.53 -20.81
N THR A 123 5.01 -1.25 -20.76
CA THR A 123 6.35 -0.68 -20.99
C THR A 123 6.46 -0.12 -22.40
N ALA A 124 6.27 1.19 -22.58
CA ALA A 124 6.56 1.85 -23.85
C ALA A 124 8.08 1.85 -24.12
N LYS A 125 8.87 2.02 -23.05
CA LYS A 125 10.33 1.88 -23.05
C LYS A 125 10.84 1.49 -21.66
N HIS A 126 11.62 0.42 -21.55
CA HIS A 126 12.30 0.04 -20.32
C HIS A 126 13.74 0.59 -20.25
N HIS A 127 14.53 0.21 -19.24
CA HIS A 127 15.91 0.67 -19.06
C HIS A 127 16.86 0.23 -20.17
N ASP A 128 16.56 -0.82 -20.93
CA ASP A 128 17.35 -1.22 -22.10
C ASP A 128 17.19 -0.27 -23.30
N GLY A 129 16.39 0.79 -23.13
CA GLY A 129 16.22 1.89 -24.08
C GLY A 129 15.35 1.53 -25.29
N PHE A 130 14.88 0.28 -25.41
CA PHE A 130 14.14 -0.18 -26.57
C PHE A 130 12.70 0.33 -26.54
N ALA A 131 12.31 1.12 -27.55
CA ALA A 131 10.94 1.60 -27.68
C ALA A 131 10.05 0.54 -28.36
N LEU A 132 8.91 0.19 -27.74
CA LEU A 132 7.93 -0.73 -28.34
C LEU A 132 7.15 -0.13 -29.53
N PHE A 133 7.44 1.12 -29.88
CA PHE A 133 6.71 1.93 -30.84
C PHE A 133 7.68 2.58 -31.83
N ASP A 134 7.21 2.92 -33.02
CA ASP A 134 8.02 3.56 -34.08
C ASP A 134 8.44 4.98 -33.68
N SER A 135 9.63 5.18 -33.12
CA SER A 135 10.11 6.44 -32.56
C SER A 135 10.92 7.20 -33.60
N LYS A 136 10.60 8.48 -33.87
CA LYS A 136 11.32 9.28 -34.89
C LYS A 136 12.67 9.82 -34.43
N VAL A 137 13.05 9.59 -33.17
CA VAL A 137 14.29 10.13 -32.59
C VAL A 137 15.35 9.05 -32.29
N SER A 138 15.05 7.78 -32.56
CA SER A 138 15.98 6.66 -32.34
C SER A 138 15.67 5.49 -33.26
N ASP A 139 16.70 4.81 -33.75
CA ASP A 139 16.60 3.56 -34.50
C ASP A 139 16.46 2.32 -33.59
N TRP A 140 16.52 2.52 -32.27
CA TRP A 140 16.43 1.45 -31.27
C TRP A 140 14.99 1.26 -30.82
N ASP A 141 14.18 0.81 -31.77
CA ASP A 141 12.76 0.56 -31.58
C ASP A 141 12.26 -0.68 -32.32
N ALA A 142 10.99 -1.01 -32.07
CA ALA A 142 10.36 -2.20 -32.63
C ALA A 142 10.28 -2.22 -34.17
N VAL A 143 10.27 -1.06 -34.84
CA VAL A 143 10.18 -0.97 -36.30
C VAL A 143 11.57 -1.05 -36.95
N ASP A 144 12.54 -0.34 -36.40
CA ASP A 144 13.85 -0.18 -37.03
C ASP A 144 14.85 -1.28 -36.62
N ALA A 145 14.77 -1.78 -35.38
CA ALA A 145 15.74 -2.73 -34.84
C ALA A 145 15.28 -4.20 -34.92
N THR A 146 14.07 -4.49 -35.40
CA THR A 146 13.56 -5.88 -35.54
C THR A 146 13.28 -6.26 -37.00
N PRO A 147 13.38 -7.56 -37.38
CA PRO A 147 13.11 -7.98 -38.75
C PRO A 147 11.64 -7.82 -39.16
N ARG A 148 10.72 -7.79 -38.18
CA ARG A 148 9.28 -7.67 -38.44
C ARG A 148 8.84 -6.26 -38.75
N LYS A 149 9.63 -5.25 -38.37
CA LYS A 149 9.38 -3.84 -38.65
C LYS A 149 7.97 -3.38 -38.29
N GLN A 150 7.52 -3.78 -37.11
CA GLN A 150 6.15 -3.59 -36.67
C GLN A 150 6.10 -2.72 -35.42
N ASP A 151 5.22 -1.71 -35.43
CA ASP A 151 4.85 -0.97 -34.23
C ASP A 151 4.05 -1.90 -33.31
N LEU A 152 4.56 -2.15 -32.10
CA LEU A 152 3.94 -3.08 -31.16
C LEU A 152 2.97 -2.38 -30.20
N LEU A 153 3.00 -1.05 -30.13
CA LEU A 153 2.18 -0.27 -29.21
C LEU A 153 0.86 0.15 -29.85
N MET A 154 0.84 0.60 -31.10
CA MET A 154 -0.38 1.07 -31.78
C MET A 154 -1.49 0.01 -31.81
N PRO A 155 -1.23 -1.28 -32.13
CA PRO A 155 -2.29 -2.30 -32.10
C PRO A 155 -2.95 -2.46 -30.72
N LEU A 156 -2.19 -2.31 -29.63
CA LEU A 156 -2.75 -2.33 -28.26
C LEU A 156 -3.56 -1.07 -27.98
N VAL A 157 -3.11 0.09 -28.43
CA VAL A 157 -3.85 1.35 -28.32
C VAL A 157 -5.22 1.25 -28.99
N GLU A 158 -5.25 0.74 -30.22
CA GLU A 158 -6.49 0.57 -30.98
C GLU A 158 -7.46 -0.38 -30.29
N GLU A 159 -6.98 -1.52 -29.79
CA GLU A 159 -7.83 -2.49 -29.10
C GLU A 159 -8.33 -1.95 -27.74
N CYS A 160 -7.46 -1.27 -26.97
CA CYS A 160 -7.87 -0.62 -25.73
C CYS A 160 -8.95 0.45 -25.98
N ARG A 161 -8.79 1.29 -27.02
CA ARG A 161 -9.80 2.29 -27.40
C ARG A 161 -11.12 1.65 -27.79
N LYS A 162 -11.09 0.59 -28.61
CA LYS A 162 -12.28 -0.16 -29.03
C LYS A 162 -13.08 -0.70 -27.84
N ARG A 163 -12.40 -1.05 -26.74
CA ARG A 163 -13.01 -1.62 -25.53
C ARG A 163 -13.20 -0.61 -24.39
N ASN A 164 -12.85 0.66 -24.61
CA ASN A 164 -12.81 1.69 -23.56
C ASN A 164 -11.93 1.30 -22.36
N MET A 165 -10.86 0.55 -22.60
CA MET A 165 -9.85 0.22 -21.60
C MET A 165 -8.87 1.40 -21.46
N PRO A 166 -8.77 2.06 -20.29
CA PRO A 166 -7.74 3.06 -20.05
C PRO A 166 -6.34 2.45 -20.21
N LEU A 167 -5.51 3.08 -21.03
CA LEU A 167 -4.15 2.65 -21.31
C LEU A 167 -3.15 3.71 -20.81
N GLY A 168 -2.21 3.27 -19.99
CA GLY A 168 -1.05 4.03 -19.55
C GLY A 168 0.25 3.42 -20.05
N TYR A 169 1.34 4.16 -19.87
CA TYR A 169 2.67 3.76 -20.30
C TYR A 169 3.65 3.77 -19.14
N HIS A 170 4.39 2.68 -18.95
CA HIS A 170 5.65 2.75 -18.24
C HIS A 170 6.70 3.31 -19.18
N TYR A 171 7.47 4.27 -18.67
CA TYR A 171 8.53 4.92 -19.42
C TYR A 171 9.73 5.15 -18.52
N SER A 172 10.83 4.46 -18.81
CA SER A 172 12.13 4.72 -18.18
C SER A 172 12.70 6.05 -18.67
N GLN A 173 12.36 7.13 -18.00
CA GLN A 173 12.71 8.48 -18.40
C GLN A 173 14.19 8.79 -18.22
N ALA A 174 14.80 8.21 -17.20
CA ALA A 174 16.15 8.54 -16.76
C ALA A 174 17.14 7.43 -17.12
N GLN A 175 16.88 6.19 -16.68
CA GLN A 175 17.75 5.08 -17.06
C GLN A 175 17.52 4.68 -18.50
N ASP A 176 18.62 4.61 -19.26
CA ASP A 176 18.63 4.14 -20.64
C ASP A 176 20.04 3.64 -20.94
N TRP A 177 20.19 2.32 -20.98
CA TRP A 177 21.47 1.64 -21.09
C TRP A 177 21.96 1.52 -22.53
N TYR A 178 21.19 2.02 -23.50
CA TYR A 178 21.48 1.95 -24.92
C TYR A 178 21.91 3.31 -25.48
N HIS A 179 21.22 4.38 -25.11
CA HIS A 179 21.49 5.73 -25.63
C HIS A 179 22.64 6.42 -24.88
N PRO A 180 23.59 7.06 -25.59
CA PRO A 180 24.69 7.80 -24.96
C PRO A 180 24.18 8.87 -23.99
N GLY A 181 24.70 8.86 -22.77
CA GLY A 181 24.30 9.79 -21.72
C GLY A 181 23.06 9.37 -20.94
N GLY A 182 22.35 8.32 -21.34
CA GLY A 182 21.29 7.71 -20.54
C GLY A 182 21.82 7.21 -19.19
N GLY A 183 20.97 7.28 -18.15
CA GLY A 183 21.37 6.87 -16.81
C GLY A 183 21.67 5.37 -16.73
N THR A 184 22.71 4.99 -16.00
CA THR A 184 23.07 3.59 -15.73
C THR A 184 22.93 3.27 -14.25
N TYR A 185 22.67 1.99 -13.94
CA TYR A 185 22.77 1.50 -12.57
C TYR A 185 24.25 1.24 -12.23
N GLY A 186 24.83 2.16 -11.46
CA GLY A 186 26.27 2.16 -11.19
C GLY A 186 27.07 2.69 -12.37
N GLN A 187 28.36 2.34 -12.43
CA GLN A 187 29.25 2.80 -13.49
C GLN A 187 28.86 2.18 -14.86
N PRO A 188 28.93 2.96 -15.96
CA PRO A 188 28.81 2.44 -17.31
C PRO A 188 29.73 1.23 -17.53
N TRP A 189 29.23 0.20 -18.22
CA TRP A 189 30.02 -0.99 -18.58
C TRP A 189 30.31 -1.09 -20.08
N ASP A 190 29.68 -0.22 -20.86
CA ASP A 190 29.87 -0.11 -22.31
C ASP A 190 30.23 1.34 -22.64
N GLU A 191 31.26 1.56 -23.46
CA GLU A 191 31.72 2.90 -23.84
C GLU A 191 30.63 3.72 -24.54
N SER A 192 29.70 3.06 -25.25
CA SER A 192 28.59 3.71 -25.94
C SER A 192 27.57 4.38 -25.00
N GLN A 193 27.60 4.05 -23.71
CA GLN A 193 26.73 4.65 -22.69
C GLN A 193 27.21 6.04 -22.24
N LYS A 194 28.47 6.40 -22.50
CA LYS A 194 29.02 7.69 -22.09
C LYS A 194 28.45 8.82 -22.94
N GLY A 195 27.96 9.87 -22.29
CA GLY A 195 27.40 11.04 -22.97
C GLY A 195 26.83 12.06 -21.98
N SER A 196 26.19 13.09 -22.54
CA SER A 196 25.49 14.11 -21.75
C SER A 196 24.08 13.63 -21.39
N PHE A 197 23.78 13.55 -20.09
CA PHE A 197 22.43 13.20 -19.62
C PHE A 197 21.37 14.22 -20.05
N ASP A 198 21.74 15.50 -20.10
CA ASP A 198 20.83 16.56 -20.57
C ASP A 198 20.56 16.44 -22.08
N ASP A 199 21.55 16.03 -22.87
CA ASP A 199 21.37 15.74 -24.29
C ASP A 199 20.45 14.53 -24.49
N TYR A 200 20.64 13.45 -23.72
CA TYR A 200 19.75 12.29 -23.77
C TYR A 200 18.31 12.69 -23.45
N LEU A 201 18.07 13.45 -22.38
CA LEU A 201 16.74 13.92 -22.03
C LEU A 201 16.13 14.76 -23.15
N ALA A 202 16.88 15.74 -23.67
CA ALA A 202 16.38 16.69 -24.67
C ALA A 202 16.14 16.06 -26.05
N LYS A 203 16.96 15.07 -26.44
CA LYS A 203 16.96 14.48 -27.79
C LYS A 203 16.20 13.16 -27.88
N ILE A 204 16.13 12.39 -26.78
CA ILE A 204 15.50 11.07 -26.76
C ILE A 204 14.27 11.07 -25.84
N ALA A 205 14.46 11.25 -24.53
CA ALA A 205 13.39 10.99 -23.57
C ALA A 205 12.19 11.94 -23.71
N VAL A 206 12.45 13.24 -23.77
CA VAL A 206 11.40 14.27 -23.90
C VAL A 206 10.66 14.16 -25.24
N PRO A 207 11.34 14.03 -26.40
CA PRO A 207 10.66 13.81 -27.67
C PRO A 207 9.81 12.53 -27.71
N GLN A 208 10.32 11.39 -27.22
CA GLN A 208 9.56 10.14 -27.20
C GLN A 208 8.30 10.23 -26.34
N ILE A 209 8.35 10.92 -25.19
CA ILE A 209 7.16 11.15 -24.36
C ILE A 209 6.12 12.00 -25.11
N LYS A 210 6.55 12.99 -25.91
CA LYS A 210 5.64 13.74 -26.77
C LYS A 210 5.02 12.86 -27.84
N GLU A 211 5.82 12.03 -28.53
CA GLU A 211 5.33 11.08 -29.53
C GLU A 211 4.24 10.16 -28.98
N LEU A 212 4.42 9.63 -27.76
CA LEU A 212 3.42 8.82 -27.07
C LEU A 212 2.07 9.55 -26.97
N SER A 213 2.09 10.84 -26.59
CA SER A 213 0.86 11.62 -26.46
C SER A 213 0.25 12.06 -27.79
N GLU A 214 1.09 12.40 -28.77
CA GLU A 214 0.65 12.97 -30.05
C GLU A 214 0.15 11.90 -31.02
N ARG A 215 0.73 10.69 -30.98
CA ARG A 215 0.43 9.61 -31.93
C ARG A 215 -0.42 8.50 -31.30
N TYR A 216 -0.15 8.15 -30.05
CA TYR A 216 -0.79 7.02 -29.38
C TYR A 216 -1.97 7.46 -28.50
N GLY A 217 -2.32 8.75 -28.54
CA GLY A 217 -3.55 9.35 -28.03
C GLY A 217 -3.58 9.60 -26.52
N PRO A 218 -4.78 9.81 -25.94
CA PRO A 218 -4.90 10.13 -24.52
C PRO A 218 -4.26 9.06 -23.64
N ILE A 219 -3.39 9.50 -22.74
CA ILE A 219 -2.63 8.63 -21.84
C ILE A 219 -3.32 8.64 -20.47
N ALA A 220 -3.75 7.47 -20.00
CA ALA A 220 -4.41 7.36 -18.69
C ALA A 220 -3.42 7.69 -17.55
N CYS A 221 -2.23 7.10 -17.61
CA CYS A 221 -1.13 7.41 -16.69
C CYS A 221 0.24 7.18 -17.34
N ILE A 222 1.26 7.91 -16.88
CA ILE A 222 2.65 7.55 -17.12
C ILE A 222 3.26 7.08 -15.80
N PHE A 223 3.72 5.85 -15.80
CA PHE A 223 4.47 5.26 -14.69
C PHE A 223 5.97 5.46 -14.97
N PHE A 224 6.54 6.53 -14.41
CA PHE A 224 7.97 6.79 -14.51
C PHE A 224 8.77 5.84 -13.63
N ASP A 225 10.06 5.68 -13.91
CA ASP A 225 10.88 4.72 -13.19
C ASP A 225 12.34 5.12 -13.02
N THR A 226 12.90 4.76 -11.86
CA THR A 226 14.30 4.95 -11.46
C THR A 226 14.90 6.32 -11.82
N PRO A 227 14.62 7.39 -11.06
CA PRO A 227 14.98 8.78 -11.40
C PRO A 227 16.48 9.13 -11.21
N VAL A 228 17.38 8.30 -11.73
CA VAL A 228 18.83 8.49 -11.69
C VAL A 228 19.20 9.81 -12.38
N GLY A 229 19.96 10.66 -11.68
CA GLY A 229 20.39 11.95 -12.24
C GLY A 229 19.27 12.97 -12.45
N MET A 230 18.02 12.68 -12.09
CA MET A 230 16.92 13.63 -12.20
C MET A 230 16.99 14.68 -11.09
N ASN A 231 16.70 15.93 -11.47
CA ASN A 231 16.55 17.06 -10.54
C ASN A 231 15.31 17.88 -10.94
N ALA A 232 14.98 18.92 -10.17
CA ALA A 232 13.78 19.72 -10.41
C ALA A 232 13.71 20.33 -11.83
N SER A 233 14.84 20.80 -12.39
CA SER A 233 14.89 21.38 -13.74
C SER A 233 14.62 20.33 -14.82
N ARG A 234 15.30 19.18 -14.73
CA ARG A 234 15.11 18.05 -15.66
C ARG A 234 13.70 17.48 -15.58
N ALA A 235 13.16 17.38 -14.37
CA ALA A 235 11.78 16.96 -14.15
C ALA A 235 10.77 17.94 -14.75
N ALA A 236 11.03 19.25 -14.66
CA ALA A 236 10.17 20.25 -15.31
C ALA A 236 10.17 20.10 -16.84
N ALA A 237 11.33 19.83 -17.45
CA ALA A 237 11.43 19.58 -18.89
C ALA A 237 10.64 18.33 -19.32
N VAL A 238 10.76 17.22 -18.58
CA VAL A 238 9.97 16.01 -18.82
C VAL A 238 8.48 16.26 -18.58
N ARG A 239 8.11 16.93 -17.49
CA ARG A 239 6.71 17.23 -17.16
C ARG A 239 6.04 18.10 -18.23
N ALA A 240 6.77 19.01 -18.87
CA ALA A 240 6.26 19.84 -19.96
C ALA A 240 5.88 19.03 -21.22
N ALA A 241 6.40 17.81 -21.38
CA ALA A 241 6.01 16.89 -22.45
C ALA A 241 4.80 16.01 -22.09
N VAL A 242 4.40 15.96 -20.82
CA VAL A 242 3.28 15.13 -20.36
C VAL A 242 1.97 15.93 -20.45
N PRO A 243 0.92 15.40 -21.10
CA PRO A 243 -0.38 16.06 -21.13
C PRO A 243 -0.93 16.33 -19.72
N PRO A 244 -1.53 17.50 -19.43
CA PRO A 244 -2.05 17.83 -18.09
C PRO A 244 -3.11 16.84 -17.56
N SER A 245 -3.84 16.18 -18.44
CA SER A 245 -4.85 15.17 -18.08
C SER A 245 -4.25 13.86 -17.58
N THR A 246 -2.98 13.59 -17.88
CA THR A 246 -2.31 12.33 -17.59
C THR A 246 -1.89 12.25 -16.13
N LEU A 247 -2.17 11.12 -15.48
CA LEU A 247 -1.71 10.85 -14.11
C LEU A 247 -0.24 10.43 -14.11
N ILE A 248 0.54 10.86 -13.12
CA ILE A 248 1.93 10.42 -12.94
C ILE A 248 2.22 9.94 -11.52
N ASN A 249 3.07 8.93 -11.40
CA ASN A 249 3.58 8.44 -10.12
C ASN A 249 4.67 9.38 -9.54
N ASP A 250 5.12 9.07 -8.33
CA ASP A 250 6.15 9.80 -7.58
C ASP A 250 7.60 9.50 -8.01
N ARG A 251 7.79 8.79 -9.12
CA ARG A 251 9.10 8.34 -9.61
C ARG A 251 9.70 9.20 -10.71
N LEU A 252 9.07 10.33 -11.07
CA LEU A 252 9.65 11.25 -12.06
C LEU A 252 10.98 11.84 -11.57
N SER A 253 10.98 12.39 -10.36
CA SER A 253 12.16 12.93 -9.67
C SER A 253 11.87 13.14 -8.18
N PRO A 254 12.84 12.93 -7.28
CA PRO A 254 12.66 13.17 -5.85
C PRO A 254 12.15 14.59 -5.55
N GLY A 255 11.12 14.70 -4.71
CA GLY A 255 10.58 15.98 -4.25
C GLY A 255 9.73 16.74 -5.28
N THR A 256 9.40 16.13 -6.42
CA THR A 256 8.53 16.74 -7.43
C THR A 256 7.06 16.34 -7.25
N PRO A 257 6.09 17.19 -7.65
CA PRO A 257 4.67 16.86 -7.53
C PRO A 257 4.27 15.62 -8.35
N ALA A 258 3.49 14.75 -7.73
CA ALA A 258 2.96 13.53 -8.33
C ALA A 258 1.47 13.36 -7.99
N ASP A 259 0.77 12.57 -8.79
CA ASP A 259 -0.67 12.33 -8.63
C ASP A 259 -0.95 11.20 -7.63
N PHE A 260 -0.05 10.22 -7.55
CA PHE A 260 -0.10 9.10 -6.63
C PHE A 260 1.32 8.60 -6.25
N ARG A 261 1.43 7.95 -5.09
CA ARG A 261 2.66 7.26 -4.66
C ARG A 261 2.71 5.83 -5.17
N SER A 262 3.89 5.34 -5.50
CA SER A 262 4.09 3.97 -5.96
C SER A 262 4.83 3.13 -4.91
N TYR A 263 4.25 1.98 -4.55
CA TYR A 263 4.86 0.98 -3.69
C TYR A 263 5.13 -0.28 -4.51
N GLU A 264 6.28 -0.89 -4.32
CA GLU A 264 6.74 -1.99 -5.16
C GLU A 264 6.96 -3.26 -4.34
N ASN A 265 6.32 -4.35 -4.76
CA ASN A 265 6.43 -5.70 -4.17
C ASN A 265 6.06 -5.83 -2.68
N ALA A 266 5.71 -4.73 -2.00
CA ALA A 266 5.31 -4.72 -0.61
C ALA A 266 4.28 -3.62 -0.37
N LEU A 267 3.28 -3.92 0.45
CA LEU A 267 2.33 -2.92 0.93
C LEU A 267 3.05 -1.80 1.70
N PRO A 268 2.48 -0.60 1.70
CA PRO A 268 2.89 0.46 2.62
C PRO A 268 2.94 -0.07 4.05
N ARG A 269 3.97 0.36 4.78
CA ARG A 269 4.08 0.01 6.20
C ARG A 269 3.01 0.73 7.01
N GLU A 270 2.58 1.91 6.56
CA GLU A 270 1.45 2.62 7.13
C GLU A 270 0.14 1.87 6.84
N LEU A 271 -0.72 1.71 7.86
CA LEU A 271 -2.08 1.22 7.65
C LEU A 271 -2.91 2.17 6.78
N ILE A 272 -2.66 3.47 6.94
CA ILE A 272 -3.35 4.54 6.21
C ILE A 272 -2.28 5.39 5.54
N PRO A 273 -1.84 5.02 4.33
CA PRO A 273 -0.96 5.85 3.55
C PRO A 273 -1.60 7.22 3.29
N ALA A 274 -0.78 8.25 3.29
CA ALA A 274 -1.24 9.60 2.97
C ALA A 274 -1.40 9.77 1.45
N GLY A 275 -2.56 10.25 1.01
CA GLY A 275 -2.85 10.51 -0.39
C GLY A 275 -3.18 9.25 -1.21
N ASP A 276 -3.27 9.44 -2.51
CA ASP A 276 -3.50 8.36 -3.48
C ASP A 276 -2.22 7.53 -3.64
N TRP A 277 -2.36 6.20 -3.75
CA TRP A 277 -1.22 5.30 -3.88
C TRP A 277 -1.56 4.01 -4.62
N GLU A 278 -0.54 3.41 -5.24
CA GLU A 278 -0.63 2.18 -6.02
C GLU A 278 0.45 1.19 -5.58
N LEU A 279 0.07 -0.07 -5.41
CA LEU A 279 0.99 -1.20 -5.25
C LEU A 279 1.22 -1.85 -6.61
N CYS A 280 2.43 -1.77 -7.14
CA CYS A 280 2.86 -2.60 -8.26
C CYS A 280 3.57 -3.87 -7.76
N LEU A 281 3.28 -5.01 -8.39
CA LEU A 281 3.97 -6.27 -8.13
C LEU A 281 3.85 -7.24 -9.32
N SER A 282 4.71 -8.26 -9.37
CA SER A 282 4.67 -9.32 -10.38
C SER A 282 3.95 -10.58 -9.94
N CYS A 283 3.42 -11.33 -10.93
CA CYS A 283 2.84 -12.66 -10.73
C CYS A 283 3.87 -13.72 -10.28
N ASN A 284 5.17 -13.51 -10.54
CA ASN A 284 6.30 -14.35 -10.11
C ASN A 284 7.39 -13.47 -9.46
N ASP A 285 8.68 -13.79 -9.56
CA ASP A 285 9.75 -13.03 -8.90
C ASP A 285 10.38 -11.96 -9.82
N THR A 286 9.91 -11.81 -11.06
CA THR A 286 10.47 -10.90 -12.08
C THR A 286 9.41 -10.09 -12.81
N TRP A 287 9.78 -8.93 -13.38
CA TRP A 287 8.85 -8.11 -14.16
C TRP A 287 8.80 -8.58 -15.62
N GLY A 288 9.94 -8.57 -16.29
CA GLY A 288 10.09 -9.13 -17.63
C GLY A 288 10.19 -10.65 -17.61
N TYR A 289 9.82 -11.30 -18.72
CA TYR A 289 9.85 -12.75 -18.83
C TYR A 289 11.24 -13.34 -18.52
N LYS A 290 11.25 -14.34 -17.64
CA LYS A 290 12.44 -15.09 -17.25
C LYS A 290 12.13 -16.58 -17.27
N SER A 291 12.78 -17.32 -18.17
CA SER A 291 12.47 -18.72 -18.48
C SER A 291 12.61 -19.67 -17.28
N ASN A 292 13.53 -19.37 -16.37
CA ASN A 292 13.79 -20.16 -15.17
C ASN A 292 13.11 -19.61 -13.89
N ASP A 293 12.27 -18.58 -13.99
CA ASP A 293 11.45 -18.11 -12.87
C ASP A 293 10.05 -18.72 -12.94
N GLN A 294 9.87 -19.79 -12.15
CA GLN A 294 8.60 -20.52 -12.05
C GLN A 294 7.92 -20.31 -10.68
N HIS A 295 8.34 -19.30 -9.91
CA HIS A 295 7.79 -19.00 -8.58
C HIS A 295 6.49 -18.20 -8.68
N TRP A 296 5.48 -18.82 -9.28
CA TRP A 296 4.18 -18.20 -9.49
C TRP A 296 3.42 -18.02 -8.18
N LYS A 297 2.98 -16.79 -7.89
CA LYS A 297 2.08 -16.46 -6.79
C LYS A 297 0.69 -17.04 -7.07
N SER A 298 0.06 -17.64 -6.06
CA SER A 298 -1.29 -18.20 -6.20
C SER A 298 -2.35 -17.11 -6.31
N GLY A 299 -3.45 -17.39 -7.02
CA GLY A 299 -4.59 -16.48 -7.10
C GLY A 299 -5.17 -16.14 -5.73
N ALA A 300 -5.23 -17.11 -4.81
CA ALA A 300 -5.68 -16.90 -3.43
C ALA A 300 -4.87 -15.82 -2.68
N SER A 301 -3.53 -15.85 -2.79
CA SER A 301 -2.67 -14.85 -2.16
C SER A 301 -2.84 -13.47 -2.78
N LEU A 302 -2.98 -13.40 -4.11
CA LEU A 302 -3.18 -12.13 -4.82
C LEU A 302 -4.58 -11.54 -4.59
N ILE A 303 -5.62 -12.35 -4.41
CA ILE A 303 -6.96 -11.90 -4.01
C ILE A 303 -6.92 -11.27 -2.61
N ARG A 304 -6.24 -11.91 -1.66
CA ARG A 304 -6.05 -11.36 -0.30
C ARG A 304 -5.29 -10.03 -0.35
N LEU A 305 -4.26 -9.94 -1.18
CA LEU A 305 -3.49 -8.71 -1.36
C LEU A 305 -4.32 -7.59 -1.99
N LEU A 306 -5.16 -7.89 -2.99
CA LEU A 306 -6.08 -6.92 -3.59
C LEU A 306 -7.10 -6.40 -2.55
N SER A 307 -7.65 -7.29 -1.74
CA SER A 307 -8.54 -6.95 -0.62
C SER A 307 -7.83 -6.02 0.38
N GLU A 308 -6.61 -6.35 0.79
CA GLU A 308 -5.85 -5.56 1.75
C GLU A 308 -5.46 -4.18 1.18
N THR A 309 -5.05 -4.14 -0.08
CA THR A 309 -4.73 -2.90 -0.82
C THR A 309 -5.94 -1.98 -0.87
N SER A 310 -7.09 -2.51 -1.27
CA SER A 310 -8.35 -1.74 -1.36
C SER A 310 -8.83 -1.27 0.02
N SER A 311 -8.67 -2.12 1.05
CA SER A 311 -9.04 -1.78 2.44
C SER A 311 -8.24 -0.61 3.01
N ARG A 312 -7.02 -0.42 2.52
CA ARG A 312 -6.11 0.70 2.85
C ARG A 312 -6.22 1.87 1.85
N GLY A 313 -7.18 1.81 0.94
CA GLY A 313 -7.50 2.89 -0.01
C GLY A 313 -6.61 2.98 -1.25
N GLY A 314 -5.77 1.98 -1.51
CA GLY A 314 -4.87 1.96 -2.67
C GLY A 314 -5.43 1.23 -3.87
N ASN A 315 -4.68 1.34 -4.97
CA ASN A 315 -4.84 0.52 -6.17
C ASN A 315 -3.76 -0.58 -6.23
N MET A 316 -4.06 -1.69 -6.90
CA MET A 316 -3.09 -2.75 -7.21
C MET A 316 -2.85 -2.82 -8.72
N LEU A 317 -1.60 -2.83 -9.14
CA LEU A 317 -1.14 -2.95 -10.52
C LEU A 317 -0.32 -4.24 -10.65
N LEU A 318 -0.95 -5.30 -11.17
CA LEU A 318 -0.37 -6.64 -11.19
C LEU A 318 0.28 -6.95 -12.54
N ASN A 319 1.57 -7.30 -12.52
CA ASN A 319 2.40 -7.46 -13.69
C ASN A 319 2.36 -8.87 -14.30
N VAL A 320 2.35 -8.90 -15.63
CA VAL A 320 2.71 -10.04 -16.46
C VAL A 320 3.94 -9.69 -17.32
N GLY A 321 4.83 -10.67 -17.51
CA GLY A 321 5.95 -10.58 -18.43
C GLY A 321 5.72 -11.52 -19.63
N PRO A 322 5.26 -11.01 -20.79
CA PRO A 322 5.07 -11.82 -21.99
C PRO A 322 6.38 -12.43 -22.51
N GLU A 323 6.28 -13.62 -23.11
CA GLU A 323 7.38 -14.28 -23.82
C GLU A 323 7.87 -13.45 -25.01
N ALA A 324 9.00 -13.82 -25.60
CA ALA A 324 9.56 -13.14 -26.78
C ALA A 324 8.57 -13.05 -27.96
N ASP A 325 7.63 -14.00 -28.06
CA ASP A 325 6.61 -14.00 -29.09
C ASP A 325 5.33 -13.22 -28.74
N GLY A 326 5.28 -12.61 -27.56
CA GLY A 326 4.16 -11.79 -27.09
C GLY A 326 3.03 -12.57 -26.40
N ARG A 327 3.17 -13.89 -26.21
CA ARG A 327 2.21 -14.65 -25.37
C ARG A 327 2.44 -14.37 -23.90
N ILE A 328 1.36 -14.16 -23.16
CA ILE A 328 1.41 -14.12 -21.70
C ILE A 328 1.55 -15.56 -21.19
N PRO A 329 2.50 -15.87 -20.29
CA PRO A 329 2.69 -17.22 -19.77
C PRO A 329 1.40 -17.80 -19.17
N ASP A 330 1.11 -19.07 -19.46
CA ASP A 330 -0.13 -19.74 -19.05
C ASP A 330 -0.36 -19.71 -17.53
N ALA A 331 0.71 -19.82 -16.73
CA ALA A 331 0.64 -19.73 -15.28
C ALA A 331 0.14 -18.35 -14.81
N ALA A 332 0.66 -17.27 -15.41
CA ALA A 332 0.17 -15.91 -15.14
C ALA A 332 -1.29 -15.76 -15.59
N ALA A 333 -1.65 -16.25 -16.78
CA ALA A 333 -3.02 -16.19 -17.28
C ALA A 333 -4.01 -16.98 -16.40
N SER A 334 -3.61 -18.15 -15.88
CA SER A 334 -4.41 -18.94 -14.94
C SER A 334 -4.67 -18.17 -13.65
N THR A 335 -3.62 -17.63 -13.03
CA THR A 335 -3.72 -16.81 -11.81
C THR A 335 -4.64 -15.61 -12.02
N LEU A 336 -4.54 -14.91 -13.15
CA LEU A 336 -5.42 -13.79 -13.48
C LEU A 336 -6.89 -14.21 -13.63
N ARG A 337 -7.17 -15.37 -14.25
CA ARG A 337 -8.53 -15.91 -14.37
C ARG A 337 -9.11 -16.35 -13.02
N GLU A 338 -8.29 -16.87 -12.10
CA GLU A 338 -8.71 -17.18 -10.73
C GLU A 338 -9.15 -15.91 -9.98
N ILE A 339 -8.35 -14.84 -10.06
CA ILE A 339 -8.69 -13.53 -9.49
C ILE A 339 -10.00 -13.01 -10.10
N GLY A 340 -10.12 -13.07 -11.42
CA GLY A 340 -11.33 -12.70 -12.15
C GLY A 340 -12.57 -13.49 -11.73
N GLY A 341 -12.42 -14.80 -11.49
CA GLY A 341 -13.47 -15.65 -10.95
C GLY A 341 -14.01 -15.17 -9.61
N TRP A 342 -13.11 -14.78 -8.71
CA TRP A 342 -13.50 -14.20 -7.43
C TRP A 342 -14.15 -12.82 -7.57
N LEU A 343 -13.60 -11.95 -8.44
CA LEU A 343 -14.10 -10.59 -8.67
C LEU A 343 -15.47 -10.54 -9.38
N ARG A 344 -15.82 -11.53 -10.20
CA ARG A 344 -17.17 -11.63 -10.76
C ARG A 344 -18.26 -11.73 -9.69
N VAL A 345 -17.92 -12.34 -8.55
CA VAL A 345 -18.84 -12.49 -7.41
C VAL A 345 -18.67 -11.36 -6.40
N ASN A 346 -17.44 -10.96 -6.12
CA ASN A 346 -17.11 -10.09 -4.99
C ASN A 346 -16.63 -8.68 -5.37
N GLY A 347 -16.57 -8.36 -6.68
CA GLY A 347 -16.01 -7.12 -7.18
C GLY A 347 -16.72 -5.86 -6.66
N GLU A 348 -17.99 -5.97 -6.26
CA GLU A 348 -18.72 -4.89 -5.60
C GLU A 348 -18.01 -4.35 -4.34
N ALA A 349 -17.27 -5.20 -3.63
CA ALA A 349 -16.49 -4.88 -2.44
C ALA A 349 -15.10 -4.33 -2.73
N ILE A 350 -14.73 -4.21 -4.00
CA ILE A 350 -13.45 -3.67 -4.47
C ILE A 350 -13.68 -2.36 -5.22
N TYR A 351 -14.37 -2.41 -6.37
CA TYR A 351 -14.51 -1.26 -7.26
C TYR A 351 -15.36 -0.15 -6.67
N GLY A 352 -14.91 1.10 -6.87
CA GLY A 352 -15.61 2.30 -6.35
C GLY A 352 -15.68 2.37 -4.83
N THR A 353 -14.88 1.56 -4.12
CA THR A 353 -14.84 1.60 -2.65
C THR A 353 -13.77 2.55 -2.14
N THR A 354 -13.96 3.02 -0.91
CA THR A 354 -12.95 3.69 -0.11
C THR A 354 -12.52 2.80 1.05
N ARG A 355 -11.48 3.24 1.75
CA ARG A 355 -10.89 2.51 2.88
C ARG A 355 -11.91 2.22 3.99
N SER A 356 -11.58 1.25 4.83
CA SER A 356 -12.34 0.85 6.01
C SER A 356 -12.81 2.04 6.87
N PRO A 357 -14.06 2.04 7.37
CA PRO A 357 -14.47 2.93 8.46
C PRO A 357 -13.91 2.47 9.82
N PHE A 358 -13.53 1.19 9.94
CA PHE A 358 -12.89 0.64 11.13
C PHE A 358 -11.38 0.78 10.99
N LEU A 359 -10.83 1.72 11.76
CA LEU A 359 -9.40 1.93 11.82
C LEU A 359 -8.90 1.64 13.23
N PRO A 360 -8.39 0.41 13.43
CA PRO A 360 -8.23 -0.70 12.47
C PRO A 360 -9.34 -1.76 12.54
N ILE A 361 -9.14 -2.79 11.74
CA ILE A 361 -10.11 -3.85 11.47
C ILE A 361 -10.08 -4.86 12.62
N PRO A 362 -11.24 -5.20 13.23
CA PRO A 362 -11.33 -6.05 14.42
C PRO A 362 -11.44 -7.55 14.12
N TRP A 363 -11.33 -7.95 12.85
CA TRP A 363 -11.33 -9.35 12.41
C TRP A 363 -10.10 -9.64 11.54
N ASN A 364 -9.86 -10.92 11.27
CA ASN A 364 -8.84 -11.35 10.32
C ASN A 364 -9.30 -11.05 8.88
N GLY A 365 -8.95 -9.85 8.40
CA GLY A 365 -9.00 -9.53 6.99
C GLY A 365 -9.03 -8.04 6.68
N GLY A 366 -9.83 -7.70 5.69
CA GLY A 366 -9.96 -6.35 5.12
C GLY A 366 -11.33 -5.73 5.44
N CYS A 367 -11.47 -4.45 5.11
CA CYS A 367 -12.74 -3.76 5.14
C CYS A 367 -12.73 -2.60 4.16
N THR A 368 -13.77 -2.51 3.33
CA THR A 368 -13.98 -1.40 2.40
C THR A 368 -15.39 -0.86 2.61
N GLN A 369 -15.65 0.34 2.10
CA GLN A 369 -16.99 0.93 2.15
C GLN A 369 -17.30 1.72 0.88
N LYS A 370 -18.58 1.91 0.59
CA LYS A 370 -19.02 2.88 -0.42
C LYS A 370 -20.41 3.42 -0.11
N THR A 371 -20.58 4.71 -0.39
CA THR A 371 -21.89 5.35 -0.32
C THR A 371 -22.75 4.87 -1.49
N LEU A 372 -23.97 4.45 -1.19
CA LEU A 372 -24.96 4.01 -2.16
C LEU A 372 -25.75 5.20 -2.71
N PRO A 373 -26.39 5.08 -3.89
CA PRO A 373 -27.23 6.15 -4.44
C PRO A 373 -28.36 6.61 -3.51
N SER A 374 -28.79 5.77 -2.56
CA SER A 374 -29.79 6.12 -1.55
C SER A 374 -29.28 7.07 -0.45
N GLY A 375 -27.97 7.31 -0.38
CA GLY A 375 -27.30 8.00 0.75
C GLY A 375 -26.94 7.07 1.91
N ASP A 376 -27.38 5.82 1.89
CA ASP A 376 -26.93 4.77 2.83
C ASP A 376 -25.51 4.29 2.46
N THR A 377 -24.83 3.60 3.38
CA THR A 377 -23.46 3.11 3.12
C THR A 377 -23.42 1.59 3.14
N ALA A 378 -22.80 1.00 2.13
CA ALA A 378 -22.40 -0.40 2.17
C ALA A 378 -21.00 -0.50 2.77
N ILE A 379 -20.87 -1.28 3.84
CA ILE A 379 -19.63 -1.69 4.47
C ILE A 379 -19.41 -3.15 4.09
N TYR A 380 -18.22 -3.49 3.58
CA TYR A 380 -17.86 -4.84 3.20
C TYR A 380 -16.81 -5.34 4.19
N ALA A 381 -17.16 -6.33 5.01
CA ALA A 381 -16.21 -7.03 5.83
C ALA A 381 -15.56 -8.16 5.02
N HIS A 382 -14.24 -8.07 4.80
CA HIS A 382 -13.46 -9.06 4.08
C HIS A 382 -12.86 -10.01 5.11
N LEU A 383 -13.26 -11.28 5.07
CA LEU A 383 -12.83 -12.31 6.01
C LEU A 383 -11.86 -13.26 5.30
N TYR A 384 -10.62 -13.32 5.78
CA TYR A 384 -9.62 -14.23 5.21
C TYR A 384 -9.76 -15.64 5.79
N GLU A 385 -10.36 -15.72 6.97
CA GLU A 385 -10.67 -16.94 7.70
C GLU A 385 -12.01 -16.78 8.44
N GLN A 386 -12.64 -17.90 8.76
CA GLN A 386 -13.87 -17.92 9.56
C GLN A 386 -13.52 -17.65 11.04
N PRO A 387 -14.17 -16.67 11.70
CA PRO A 387 -14.08 -16.50 13.15
C PRO A 387 -14.46 -17.78 13.90
N LYS A 388 -13.69 -18.13 14.95
CA LYS A 388 -13.88 -19.40 15.70
C LYS A 388 -15.25 -19.51 16.37
N ASP A 389 -15.80 -18.39 16.83
CA ASP A 389 -17.13 -18.28 17.43
C ASP A 389 -18.25 -18.05 16.40
N GLY A 390 -17.90 -18.02 15.10
CA GLY A 390 -18.82 -17.75 14.01
C GLY A 390 -19.33 -16.32 13.95
N LYS A 391 -18.74 -15.36 14.69
CA LYS A 391 -19.24 -13.99 14.79
C LYS A 391 -18.27 -12.96 14.21
N VAL A 392 -18.82 -11.93 13.58
CA VAL A 392 -18.07 -10.71 13.21
C VAL A 392 -18.58 -9.55 14.02
N LEU A 393 -17.70 -8.94 14.82
CA LEU A 393 -18.03 -7.76 15.60
C LEU A 393 -17.79 -6.49 14.77
N LEU A 394 -18.78 -5.60 14.72
CA LEU A 394 -18.70 -4.24 14.21
C LEU A 394 -18.69 -3.27 15.41
N PRO A 395 -17.51 -3.05 16.03
CA PRO A 395 -17.40 -2.27 17.26
C PRO A 395 -17.64 -0.79 16.99
N GLY A 396 -18.39 -0.13 17.87
CA GLY A 396 -18.61 1.32 17.82
C GLY A 396 -19.53 1.81 16.71
N LEU A 397 -19.99 0.92 15.81
CA LEU A 397 -20.89 1.30 14.71
C LEU A 397 -22.29 1.62 15.25
N THR A 398 -22.63 2.90 15.38
CA THR A 398 -23.91 3.32 15.97
C THR A 398 -25.06 3.41 14.98
N ASN A 399 -24.75 3.45 13.68
CA ASN A 399 -25.76 3.45 12.62
C ASN A 399 -26.68 2.24 12.75
N ALA A 400 -27.94 2.43 12.34
CA ALA A 400 -28.85 1.32 12.15
C ALA A 400 -28.39 0.47 10.95
N ILE A 401 -28.23 -0.85 11.15
CA ILE A 401 -28.05 -1.80 10.06
C ILE A 401 -29.40 -1.99 9.36
N VAL A 402 -29.40 -1.76 8.05
CA VAL A 402 -30.53 -2.01 7.14
C VAL A 402 -30.58 -3.47 6.74
N SER A 403 -29.43 -4.04 6.39
CA SER A 403 -29.29 -5.44 6.00
C SER A 403 -27.86 -5.93 6.18
N ALA A 404 -27.71 -7.25 6.37
CA ALA A 404 -26.43 -7.93 6.28
C ALA A 404 -26.58 -9.25 5.51
N GLU A 405 -25.64 -9.53 4.61
CA GLU A 405 -25.65 -10.72 3.77
C GLU A 405 -24.24 -11.14 3.35
N LEU A 406 -24.05 -12.43 3.05
CA LEU A 406 -22.90 -12.86 2.28
C LEU A 406 -23.05 -12.32 0.86
N LEU A 407 -22.03 -11.60 0.38
CA LEU A 407 -22.06 -11.04 -0.98
C LEU A 407 -22.17 -12.16 -2.02
N ALA A 408 -21.44 -13.24 -1.81
CA ALA A 408 -21.60 -14.47 -2.57
C ALA A 408 -22.92 -15.17 -2.20
N GLY A 409 -23.83 -15.27 -3.17
CA GLY A 409 -25.10 -16.00 -3.03
C GLY A 409 -26.20 -15.26 -2.26
N GLY A 410 -25.95 -14.08 -1.69
CA GLY A 410 -26.98 -13.24 -1.06
C GLY A 410 -27.59 -13.85 0.21
N ARG A 411 -26.91 -14.82 0.84
CA ARG A 411 -27.44 -15.45 2.05
C ARG A 411 -27.44 -14.42 3.19
N LYS A 412 -28.62 -14.15 3.74
CA LYS A 412 -28.80 -13.23 4.87
C LYS A 412 -27.96 -13.66 6.07
N VAL A 413 -27.35 -12.68 6.72
CA VAL A 413 -26.54 -12.82 7.93
C VAL A 413 -27.33 -12.17 9.07
N PRO A 414 -27.80 -12.94 10.07
CA PRO A 414 -28.44 -12.35 11.24
C PRO A 414 -27.49 -11.40 11.97
N PHE A 415 -28.04 -10.37 12.60
CA PHE A 415 -27.26 -9.41 13.35
C PHE A 415 -28.00 -8.96 14.60
N THR A 416 -27.25 -8.75 15.68
CA THR A 416 -27.79 -8.34 16.98
C THR A 416 -27.03 -7.12 17.48
N ARG A 417 -27.77 -6.11 17.97
CA ARG A 417 -27.17 -4.94 18.61
C ARG A 417 -26.75 -5.27 20.03
N SER A 418 -25.54 -4.87 20.40
CA SER A 418 -25.01 -4.97 21.77
C SER A 418 -24.39 -3.62 22.15
N GLY A 419 -25.16 -2.79 22.86
CA GLY A 419 -24.77 -1.40 23.15
C GLY A 419 -24.61 -0.57 21.86
N ASN A 420 -23.43 0.04 21.69
CA ASN A 420 -23.05 0.82 20.50
C ASN A 420 -22.25 -0.02 19.49
N SER A 421 -22.51 -1.33 19.43
CA SER A 421 -21.85 -2.25 18.49
C SER A 421 -22.85 -3.25 17.93
N TRP A 422 -22.47 -3.91 16.84
CA TRP A 422 -23.25 -4.98 16.23
C TRP A 422 -22.44 -6.26 16.16
N SER A 423 -23.09 -7.40 16.39
CA SER A 423 -22.52 -8.73 16.13
C SER A 423 -23.27 -9.35 14.95
N LEU A 424 -22.52 -9.84 13.95
CA LEU A 424 -23.04 -10.56 12.80
C LEU A 424 -22.83 -12.07 13.01
N ASP A 425 -23.88 -12.87 12.88
CA ASP A 425 -23.85 -14.32 13.04
C ASP A 425 -23.62 -14.99 11.69
N LEU A 426 -22.40 -15.46 11.44
CA LEU A 426 -22.04 -16.06 10.16
C LEU A 426 -22.58 -17.50 10.05
N PRO A 427 -23.09 -17.88 8.86
CA PRO A 427 -23.47 -19.27 8.61
C PRO A 427 -22.23 -20.19 8.63
N SER A 428 -22.37 -21.36 9.26
CA SER A 428 -21.29 -22.33 9.48
C SER A 428 -20.93 -23.15 8.23
N ASP A 429 -21.82 -23.20 7.23
CA ASP A 429 -21.75 -24.02 6.01
C ASP A 429 -21.38 -23.22 4.74
N ALA A 430 -20.80 -22.03 4.88
CA ALA A 430 -20.49 -21.20 3.73
C ALA A 430 -19.30 -21.75 2.91
N THR A 431 -19.40 -21.64 1.58
CA THR A 431 -18.40 -22.11 0.61
C THR A 431 -17.01 -21.55 0.92
N ALA A 432 -15.98 -22.36 0.69
CA ALA A 432 -14.59 -21.94 0.80
C ALA A 432 -14.30 -20.81 -0.21
N SER A 433 -13.64 -19.76 0.25
CA SER A 433 -13.23 -18.62 -0.56
C SER A 433 -11.91 -18.07 0.00
N PRO A 434 -10.96 -17.63 -0.84
CA PRO A 434 -9.71 -17.02 -0.35
C PRO A 434 -9.97 -15.76 0.48
N VAL A 435 -11.06 -15.05 0.17
CA VAL A 435 -11.63 -13.93 0.93
C VAL A 435 -13.16 -14.03 0.85
N ARG A 436 -13.83 -14.15 1.99
CA ARG A 436 -15.30 -14.12 2.07
C ARG A 436 -15.75 -12.70 2.38
N ILE A 437 -16.79 -12.23 1.69
CA ILE A 437 -17.34 -10.89 1.91
C ILE A 437 -18.69 -10.95 2.60
N VAL A 438 -18.81 -10.22 3.70
CA VAL A 438 -20.10 -9.87 4.32
C VAL A 438 -20.41 -8.43 3.98
N LYS A 439 -21.49 -8.20 3.24
CA LYS A 439 -22.00 -6.86 2.94
C LYS A 439 -22.97 -6.45 4.04
N VAL A 440 -22.74 -5.29 4.63
CA VAL A 440 -23.57 -4.67 5.66
C VAL A 440 -23.99 -3.30 5.16
N VAL A 441 -25.29 -3.09 4.97
CA VAL A 441 -25.82 -1.78 4.60
C VAL A 441 -26.25 -1.06 5.87
N VAL A 442 -25.78 0.16 6.07
CA VAL A 442 -26.11 1.01 7.21
C VAL A 442 -26.76 2.31 6.77
N LYS A 443 -27.60 2.89 7.63
CA LYS A 443 -28.22 4.19 7.37
C LYS A 443 -27.20 5.32 7.38
N GLY A 444 -27.18 6.12 6.31
CA GLY A 444 -26.28 7.27 6.17
C GLY A 444 -24.79 6.92 6.12
N ALA A 445 -23.94 7.94 6.33
CA ALA A 445 -22.50 7.77 6.48
C ALA A 445 -22.14 7.04 7.79
N PRO A 446 -21.14 6.12 7.83
CA PRO A 446 -20.83 5.38 9.03
C PRO A 446 -20.28 6.27 10.13
N VAL A 447 -20.80 6.08 11.33
CA VAL A 447 -20.40 6.72 12.57
C VAL A 447 -19.85 5.63 13.47
N ILE A 448 -18.52 5.64 13.63
CA ILE A 448 -17.82 4.74 14.53
C ILE A 448 -17.50 5.52 15.80
N GLU A 449 -18.27 5.29 16.86
CA GLU A 449 -17.97 5.80 18.18
C GLU A 449 -16.81 5.03 18.80
N GLU A 450 -15.91 5.78 19.42
CA GLU A 450 -14.82 5.16 20.16
C GLU A 450 -15.35 4.51 21.42
N ARG A 451 -15.17 3.20 21.50
CA ARG A 451 -15.55 2.44 22.68
C ARG A 451 -14.42 2.48 23.70
N ALA A 452 -14.78 2.76 24.95
CA ALA A 452 -13.93 2.44 26.08
C ALA A 452 -14.00 0.93 26.37
N LEU A 453 -12.86 0.28 26.50
CA LEU A 453 -12.78 -1.15 26.81
C LEU A 453 -13.31 -1.40 28.22
N GLU A 454 -14.36 -2.20 28.31
CA GLU A 454 -14.93 -2.64 29.57
C GLU A 454 -14.37 -4.03 29.94
N PRO A 455 -14.28 -4.35 31.24
CA PRO A 455 -13.97 -5.71 31.67
C PRO A 455 -14.97 -6.72 31.12
N ASP A 456 -14.47 -7.86 30.67
CA ASP A 456 -15.30 -9.03 30.33
C ASP A 456 -15.91 -9.67 31.59
N ALA A 457 -16.63 -10.78 31.41
CA ALA A 457 -17.28 -11.51 32.50
C ALA A 457 -16.29 -12.00 33.58
N ASP A 458 -15.02 -12.18 33.22
CA ASP A 458 -13.94 -12.59 34.13
C ASP A 458 -13.18 -11.38 34.73
N GLY A 459 -13.64 -10.16 34.44
CA GLY A 459 -13.01 -8.93 34.90
C GLY A 459 -11.71 -8.59 34.17
N ARG A 460 -11.49 -9.14 32.96
CA ARG A 460 -10.30 -8.88 32.14
C ARG A 460 -10.59 -7.85 31.07
N MET A 461 -9.62 -6.99 30.78
CA MET A 461 -9.61 -6.08 29.64
C MET A 461 -8.38 -6.38 28.79
N THR A 462 -8.58 -6.83 27.56
CA THR A 462 -7.48 -7.02 26.60
C THR A 462 -7.39 -5.81 25.67
N LEU A 463 -6.33 -5.04 25.85
CA LEU A 463 -5.95 -3.91 25.00
C LEU A 463 -5.24 -4.47 23.78
N GLY A 464 -6.04 -4.89 22.80
CA GLY A 464 -5.57 -5.33 21.51
C GLY A 464 -4.97 -4.17 20.73
N VAL A 465 -3.91 -4.44 19.97
CA VAL A 465 -3.20 -3.43 19.17
C VAL A 465 -4.02 -2.89 18.01
N SER A 466 -5.07 -3.61 17.60
CA SER A 466 -6.01 -3.12 16.62
C SER A 466 -6.60 -1.80 17.16
N ILE A 467 -7.43 -1.81 18.18
CA ILE A 467 -8.09 -0.59 18.68
C ILE A 467 -7.17 0.47 19.37
N ALA A 468 -5.84 0.38 19.23
CA ALA A 468 -4.89 1.35 19.73
C ALA A 468 -4.86 2.61 18.83
N ARG A 469 -4.83 3.78 19.47
CA ARG A 469 -4.47 5.04 18.83
C ARG A 469 -2.97 5.25 18.94
N LEU A 470 -2.30 5.33 17.80
CA LEU A 470 -0.86 5.57 17.74
C LEU A 470 -0.61 7.06 17.44
N GLN A 471 0.23 7.70 18.24
CA GLN A 471 0.62 9.09 18.05
C GLN A 471 2.13 9.14 17.89
N GLY A 472 2.61 9.71 16.79
CA GLY A 472 4.04 9.70 16.51
C GLY A 472 4.36 9.71 15.02
N THR A 473 5.65 9.57 14.71
CA THR A 473 6.14 9.61 13.32
C THR A 473 6.65 8.26 12.81
N LYS A 474 7.01 7.32 13.70
CA LYS A 474 7.58 6.02 13.33
C LYS A 474 6.73 4.84 13.79
N ILE A 475 6.11 4.95 14.98
CA ILE A 475 5.21 3.94 15.54
C ILE A 475 4.08 3.65 14.56
N ARG A 476 3.81 2.37 14.35
CA ARG A 476 2.76 1.93 13.44
C ARG A 476 2.33 0.52 13.78
N LEU A 477 1.12 0.19 13.36
CA LEU A 477 0.70 -1.21 13.33
C LEU A 477 1.38 -1.87 12.13
N GLU A 478 1.99 -3.02 12.38
CA GLU A 478 2.55 -3.89 11.38
C GLU A 478 1.91 -5.28 11.47
N ARG A 479 2.06 -6.04 10.38
CA ARG A 479 1.56 -7.39 10.25
C ARG A 479 2.65 -8.21 9.57
N GLN A 480 3.01 -9.35 10.14
CA GLN A 480 3.91 -10.26 9.44
C GLN A 480 3.19 -10.82 8.20
N PRO A 481 3.83 -10.86 7.02
CA PRO A 481 3.18 -11.32 5.79
C PRO A 481 2.55 -12.72 5.90
N SER A 482 3.09 -13.58 6.76
CA SER A 482 2.69 -14.97 6.95
C SER A 482 1.67 -15.19 8.07
N THR A 483 1.34 -14.19 8.89
CA THR A 483 0.43 -14.35 10.04
C THR A 483 -0.73 -13.36 10.00
N ILE A 484 -1.77 -13.67 10.76
CA ILE A 484 -2.95 -12.81 10.92
C ILE A 484 -2.77 -11.85 12.11
N GLU A 485 -1.76 -12.13 12.93
CA GLU A 485 -1.46 -11.41 14.15
C GLU A 485 -0.75 -10.10 13.80
N GLN A 486 -1.33 -9.01 14.30
CA GLN A 486 -0.78 -7.67 14.17
C GLN A 486 0.00 -7.33 15.42
N ASN A 487 1.00 -6.45 15.29
CA ASN A 487 1.69 -5.85 16.42
C ASN A 487 1.90 -4.37 16.18
N ILE A 488 1.93 -3.57 17.25
CA ILE A 488 2.57 -2.27 17.22
C ILE A 488 4.06 -2.54 17.10
N GLY A 489 4.70 -1.87 16.16
CA GLY A 489 6.14 -1.98 15.92
C GLY A 489 6.68 -0.72 15.27
N PHE A 490 7.94 -0.77 14.84
CA PHE A 490 8.70 0.44 14.47
C PHE A 490 8.62 1.55 15.51
N TRP A 491 8.44 1.16 16.77
CA TRP A 491 8.41 2.08 17.89
C TRP A 491 9.86 2.48 18.22
N THR A 492 10.45 3.28 17.34
CA THR A 492 11.87 3.64 17.37
C THR A 492 12.13 5.04 17.91
N GLU A 493 11.08 5.81 18.21
CA GLU A 493 11.17 7.15 18.78
C GLU A 493 10.51 7.19 20.15
N VAL A 494 11.18 7.84 21.11
CA VAL A 494 10.62 7.98 22.47
C VAL A 494 9.47 8.99 22.54
N ALA A 495 9.32 9.84 21.51
CA ALA A 495 8.19 10.76 21.38
C ALA A 495 6.90 10.07 20.93
N ASP A 496 6.99 8.85 20.40
CA ASP A 496 5.86 8.11 19.88
C ASP A 496 5.13 7.38 21.03
N THR A 497 3.80 7.33 21.00
CA THR A 497 2.96 6.74 22.06
C THR A 497 1.83 5.88 21.51
N ALA A 498 1.34 4.95 22.34
CA ALA A 498 0.15 4.14 22.06
C ALA A 498 -0.91 4.38 23.14
N GLU A 499 -2.17 4.54 22.74
CA GLU A 499 -3.29 4.90 23.61
C GLU A 499 -4.52 4.01 23.38
N TRP A 500 -5.20 3.65 24.47
CA TRP A 500 -6.49 2.97 24.44
C TRP A 500 -7.51 3.72 25.31
N ASN A 501 -8.76 3.75 24.88
CA ASN A 501 -9.86 4.14 25.77
C ASN A 501 -10.25 2.92 26.61
N ILE A 502 -10.26 3.06 27.94
CA ILE A 502 -10.63 2.02 28.90
C ILE A 502 -11.74 2.51 29.84
N GLN A 503 -12.55 1.61 30.37
CA GLN A 503 -13.58 1.88 31.35
C GLN A 503 -13.58 0.79 32.42
N PRO A 504 -12.64 0.85 33.38
CA PRO A 504 -12.64 -0.08 34.51
C PRO A 504 -13.93 0.08 35.32
N ALA A 505 -14.56 -1.03 35.68
CA ALA A 505 -15.83 -1.02 36.42
C ALA A 505 -15.67 -0.48 37.86
N ALA A 506 -14.48 -0.61 38.45
CA ALA A 506 -14.15 -0.13 39.78
C ALA A 506 -12.67 0.24 39.88
N THR A 507 -12.34 1.14 40.81
CA THR A 507 -10.97 1.46 41.17
C THR A 507 -10.37 0.26 41.89
N ALA A 508 -9.36 -0.37 41.29
CA ALA A 508 -8.76 -1.60 41.80
C ALA A 508 -7.34 -1.79 41.24
N ASP A 509 -6.63 -2.75 41.81
CA ASP A 509 -5.36 -3.21 41.30
C ASP A 509 -5.60 -4.23 40.16
N TYR A 510 -4.87 -4.06 39.07
CA TYR A 510 -4.92 -4.92 37.89
C TYR A 510 -3.52 -5.46 37.61
N GLY A 511 -3.37 -6.78 37.62
CA GLY A 511 -2.18 -7.42 37.10
C GLY A 511 -2.12 -7.22 35.58
N THR A 512 -0.92 -6.97 35.06
CA THR A 512 -0.72 -6.80 33.61
C THR A 512 -0.02 -8.01 33.01
N THR A 513 -0.44 -8.39 31.82
CA THR A 513 0.20 -9.43 31.02
C THR A 513 0.39 -8.90 29.60
N TRP A 514 1.60 -9.05 29.08
CA TRP A 514 2.05 -8.38 27.86
C TRP A 514 2.49 -9.43 26.85
N ASP A 515 1.89 -9.42 25.66
CA ASP A 515 2.38 -10.23 24.54
C ASP A 515 3.33 -9.36 23.69
N ILE A 516 4.63 -9.59 23.83
CA ILE A 516 5.67 -8.72 23.28
C ILE A 516 6.79 -9.50 22.59
N ALA A 517 7.50 -8.82 21.70
CA ALA A 517 8.79 -9.24 21.18
C ALA A 517 9.81 -8.10 21.30
N CYS A 518 11.03 -8.40 21.75
CA CYS A 518 12.11 -7.42 21.89
C CYS A 518 13.47 -8.09 21.71
N ALA A 519 14.29 -7.54 20.81
CA ALA A 519 15.65 -8.02 20.60
C ALA A 519 16.53 -7.72 21.83
N ALA A 520 17.51 -8.59 22.09
CA ALA A 520 18.37 -8.49 23.26
C ALA A 520 19.09 -7.13 23.39
N ASP A 521 19.53 -6.55 22.28
CA ASP A 521 20.23 -5.25 22.23
C ASP A 521 19.33 -4.04 22.51
N SER A 522 18.01 -4.24 22.53
CA SER A 522 17.00 -3.21 22.75
C SER A 522 16.19 -3.43 24.03
N SER A 523 16.46 -4.52 24.74
CA SER A 523 15.93 -4.79 26.07
C SER A 523 16.36 -3.72 27.09
N GLY A 524 15.58 -3.55 28.15
CA GLY A 524 15.77 -2.47 29.12
C GLY A 524 15.15 -1.12 28.71
N SER A 525 14.43 -1.08 27.58
CA SER A 525 13.54 0.04 27.26
C SER A 525 12.51 0.22 28.39
N ILE A 526 12.22 1.45 28.79
CA ILE A 526 11.26 1.73 29.87
C ILE A 526 10.00 2.36 29.27
N LEU A 527 8.84 1.73 29.50
CA LEU A 527 7.52 2.29 29.21
C LEU A 527 6.85 2.78 30.49
N ALA A 528 6.47 4.05 30.53
CA ALA A 528 5.53 4.56 31.52
C ALA A 528 4.09 4.22 31.10
N ILE A 529 3.29 3.73 32.05
CA ILE A 529 1.86 3.46 31.87
C ILE A 529 1.08 4.56 32.56
N VAL A 530 0.29 5.31 31.79
CA VAL A 530 -0.38 6.55 32.24
C VAL A 530 -1.88 6.42 32.03
N GLN A 531 -2.69 6.66 33.07
CA GLN A 531 -4.15 6.76 32.95
C GLN A 531 -4.59 8.22 33.12
N GLY A 532 -5.21 8.79 32.08
CA GLY A 532 -5.41 10.24 32.01
C GLY A 532 -4.06 10.93 32.07
N ASP A 533 -3.84 11.75 33.09
CA ASP A 533 -2.56 12.46 33.33
C ASP A 533 -1.72 11.83 34.46
N LYS A 534 -2.17 10.71 35.03
CA LYS A 534 -1.50 10.05 36.16
C LYS A 534 -0.64 8.87 35.67
N GLU A 535 0.67 8.94 35.92
CA GLU A 535 1.54 7.77 35.78
C GLU A 535 1.19 6.73 36.85
N LEU A 536 0.85 5.52 36.42
CA LEU A 536 0.44 4.42 37.29
C LEU A 536 1.61 3.49 37.64
N GLY A 537 2.61 3.43 36.78
CA GLY A 537 3.78 2.59 36.94
C GLY A 537 4.65 2.60 35.69
N ARG A 538 5.78 1.89 35.77
CA ARG A 538 6.71 1.70 34.66
C ARG A 538 6.95 0.22 34.43
N PHE A 539 7.19 -0.14 33.17
CA PHE A 539 7.58 -1.47 32.78
C PHE A 539 8.91 -1.41 32.03
N GLU A 540 9.91 -2.10 32.57
CA GLU A 540 11.19 -2.34 31.90
C GLU A 540 11.04 -3.56 30.99
N ILE A 541 11.22 -3.36 29.69
CA ILE A 541 10.92 -4.36 28.65
C ILE A 541 12.00 -5.44 28.65
N PRO A 542 11.65 -6.71 28.93
CA PRO A 542 12.61 -7.81 28.88
C PRO A 542 12.96 -8.17 27.43
N SER A 543 14.11 -8.79 27.25
CA SER A 543 14.45 -9.46 25.98
C SER A 543 13.55 -10.68 25.79
N THR A 544 13.08 -10.89 24.56
CA THR A 544 12.44 -12.15 24.14
C THR A 544 13.27 -12.89 23.09
N GLY A 545 14.51 -12.45 22.86
CA GLY A 545 15.43 -13.02 21.86
C GLY A 545 15.51 -12.17 20.59
N SER A 546 14.40 -12.02 19.86
CA SER A 546 14.34 -11.26 18.61
C SER A 546 13.05 -10.45 18.44
N TRP A 547 13.00 -9.56 17.44
CA TRP A 547 11.82 -8.75 17.10
C TRP A 547 10.59 -9.55 16.63
N ASN A 548 10.76 -10.84 16.35
CA ASN A 548 9.70 -11.72 15.85
C ASN A 548 9.37 -12.86 16.83
N GLU A 549 10.10 -12.97 17.93
CA GLU A 549 9.91 -14.01 18.94
C GLU A 549 8.99 -13.47 20.04
N PHE A 550 7.69 -13.60 19.81
CA PHE A 550 6.67 -13.11 20.74
C PHE A 550 6.53 -14.03 21.94
N GLN A 551 6.55 -13.45 23.13
CA GLN A 551 6.37 -14.13 24.39
C GLN A 551 5.38 -13.35 25.25
N THR A 552 4.56 -14.09 26.00
CA THR A 552 3.69 -13.51 27.02
C THR A 552 4.46 -13.36 28.32
N VAL A 553 4.62 -12.13 28.80
CA VAL A 553 5.35 -11.78 30.03
C VAL A 553 4.45 -11.07 31.04
N ALA A 554 4.71 -11.29 32.33
CA ALA A 554 4.06 -10.55 33.40
C ALA A 554 4.66 -9.15 33.52
N GLY A 555 3.81 -8.13 33.65
CA GLY A 555 4.23 -6.76 33.87
C GLY A 555 3.89 -6.26 35.29
N PRO A 556 4.01 -4.96 35.55
CA PRO A 556 3.66 -4.38 36.85
C PRO A 556 2.15 -4.48 37.14
N THR A 557 1.80 -4.51 38.42
CA THR A 557 0.41 -4.30 38.87
C THR A 557 0.10 -2.82 38.84
N LEU A 558 -1.04 -2.45 38.25
CA LEU A 558 -1.47 -1.06 38.07
C LEU A 558 -2.75 -0.79 38.85
N LYS A 559 -2.77 0.31 39.60
CA LYS A 559 -3.99 0.78 40.28
C LYS A 559 -4.82 1.65 39.34
N LEU A 560 -5.75 1.03 38.63
CA LEU A 560 -6.65 1.74 37.71
C LEU A 560 -7.77 2.44 38.48
N THR A 561 -8.16 3.62 38.01
CA THR A 561 -9.33 4.37 38.49
C THR A 561 -10.57 3.95 37.69
N ALA A 562 -11.72 3.83 38.35
CA ALA A 562 -13.00 3.53 37.71
C ALA A 562 -13.40 4.58 36.65
N GLY A 563 -14.16 4.14 35.65
CA GLY A 563 -14.79 5.02 34.65
C GLY A 563 -13.96 5.22 33.38
N ALA A 564 -14.60 5.83 32.38
CA ALA A 564 -14.01 6.04 31.06
C ALA A 564 -12.77 6.96 31.15
N SER A 565 -11.65 6.49 30.63
CA SER A 565 -10.37 7.20 30.64
C SER A 565 -9.44 6.68 29.54
N LYS A 566 -8.37 7.41 29.25
CA LYS A 566 -7.31 6.99 28.33
C LYS A 566 -6.21 6.28 29.10
N LEU A 567 -5.81 5.09 28.66
CA LEU A 567 -4.57 4.44 29.08
C LEU A 567 -3.53 4.62 27.98
N ARG A 568 -2.41 5.27 28.30
CA ARG A 568 -1.30 5.56 27.40
C ARG A 568 -0.05 4.80 27.82
N LEU A 569 0.68 4.33 26.83
CA LEU A 569 2.02 3.80 26.94
C LEU A 569 3.00 4.83 26.36
N VAL A 570 3.89 5.33 27.20
CA VAL A 570 4.81 6.43 26.88
C VAL A 570 6.25 5.95 27.11
N PRO A 571 7.10 5.87 26.07
CA PRO A 571 8.49 5.52 26.26
C PRO A 571 9.22 6.59 27.07
N VAL A 572 9.93 6.15 28.10
CA VAL A 572 10.81 6.98 28.92
C VAL A 572 12.26 6.86 28.43
N SER A 573 12.66 5.66 28.03
CA SER A 573 14.00 5.37 27.50
C SER A 573 13.97 4.25 26.46
N LYS A 574 14.97 4.25 25.59
CA LYS A 574 15.18 3.27 24.53
C LYS A 574 16.69 3.07 24.29
N PRO A 575 17.33 2.07 24.93
CA PRO A 575 18.78 1.88 24.85
C PRO A 575 19.25 1.38 23.48
N GLY A 576 18.37 0.70 22.73
CA GLY A 576 18.70 0.13 21.42
C GLY A 576 17.90 0.72 20.26
N LEU A 577 17.63 -0.13 19.26
CA LEU A 577 16.98 0.27 18.01
C LEU A 577 15.52 0.68 18.23
N GLY A 578 14.76 -0.11 18.99
CA GLY A 578 13.32 0.06 19.22
C GLY A 578 12.94 -0.08 20.69
N VAL A 579 11.71 0.32 21.03
CA VAL A 579 11.15 0.19 22.39
C VAL A 579 10.67 -1.24 22.64
N VAL A 580 9.70 -1.70 21.86
CA VAL A 580 9.12 -3.06 21.92
C VAL A 580 8.23 -3.30 20.69
N ASN A 581 8.10 -4.55 20.25
CA ASN A 581 6.98 -4.98 19.42
C ASN A 581 5.87 -5.52 20.33
N LEU A 582 4.68 -4.93 20.32
CA LEU A 582 3.57 -5.26 21.23
C LEU A 582 2.40 -5.83 20.43
N ARG A 583 1.83 -6.97 20.84
CA ARG A 583 0.61 -7.58 20.28
C ARG A 583 -0.64 -7.33 21.12
N SER A 584 -0.49 -7.38 22.44
CA SER A 584 -1.58 -7.05 23.36
C SER A 584 -1.09 -6.73 24.77
N LEU A 585 -1.88 -5.96 25.50
CA LEU A 585 -1.78 -5.77 26.94
C LEU A 585 -3.08 -6.24 27.59
N THR A 586 -3.03 -7.26 28.43
CA THR A 586 -4.19 -7.72 29.20
C THR A 586 -4.11 -7.20 30.64
N LEU A 587 -5.19 -6.60 31.10
CA LEU A 587 -5.41 -6.11 32.45
C LEU A 587 -6.38 -7.06 33.14
N ALA A 588 -5.98 -7.72 34.22
CA ALA A 588 -6.83 -8.60 34.99
C ALA A 588 -6.92 -8.09 36.43
N LYS A 589 -8.13 -7.85 36.93
CA LYS A 589 -8.33 -7.40 38.30
C LYS A 589 -7.71 -8.41 39.28
N THR A 590 -6.82 -7.96 40.16
CA THR A 590 -6.28 -8.83 41.22
C THR A 590 -7.36 -9.09 42.26
N ARG A 591 -7.40 -10.33 42.76
CA ARG A 591 -8.36 -10.71 43.81
C ARG A 591 -8.10 -9.99 45.12
#